data_AF-A0A1Z5K044-F1
#
_entry.id   AF-A0A1Z5K044-F1
#
_cell.length_a   1.000
_cell.length_b   1.000
_cell.length_c   1.000
_cell.angle_alpha   90.00
_cell.angle_beta   90.00
_cell.angle_gamma   90.00
#
_symmetry.space_group_name_H-M   'P 1'
#
loop_
_entity.id
_entity.type
_entity.pdbx_description
1 polymer ?
#
loop_
_entity_poly.entity_id
_entity_poly.type
_entity_poly.pdbx_seq_one_letter_code
_entity_poly.pdbx_strand_id
1 'polypeptide(L)'
;MLLLLGVLPFALALFTSCRQNTYHNYRSALYSGRVWHTRFQPVAHSFTYPLFLFGLDLEEVEELFSHVLWPLSLIMNFRQKDHLKNQEGLSATSTKKTLSERILILVAERTQQRFRPTRETHRILLFTHLAYYGYCFNPVSFYYIQNKTSGKTDAVVGEVSNTPWNEMHCYVLHEASVDDVATSVVLGTNTSQINYVFPKQFHVSPFMEMSYKYDWTFAEKLDTTVTIINEMRSLTDHNQLCFRAKMQVERKSLHPLQLALYVTTFPIYCLIIQLWIHYEAFRLFLKGVTFQPHPDGTETWASRAIGNAMRPLFALQEYYDAFSKKPKKE
;
A
#
# COMPACT_ATOMS: atom_id res chain seq x y z
N MET A 1 28.77 13.10 -4.73
CA MET A 1 29.05 14.17 -5.72
C MET A 1 28.07 14.14 -6.90
N LEU A 2 27.77 12.98 -7.52
CA LEU A 2 26.80 12.87 -8.63
C LEU A 2 25.34 13.23 -8.27
N LEU A 3 24.88 12.92 -7.05
CA LEU A 3 23.54 13.31 -6.58
C LEU A 3 23.33 14.84 -6.48
N LEU A 4 24.38 15.60 -6.13
CA LEU A 4 24.31 17.06 -6.01
C LEU A 4 24.22 17.78 -7.37
N LEU A 5 24.81 17.20 -8.42
CA LEU A 5 24.78 17.75 -9.78
C LEU A 5 23.41 17.61 -10.45
N GLY A 6 22.62 16.59 -10.08
CA GLY A 6 21.25 16.42 -10.56
C GLY A 6 20.19 17.26 -9.81
N VAL A 7 20.47 17.66 -8.56
CA VAL A 7 19.53 18.44 -7.72
C VAL A 7 19.52 19.92 -8.11
N LEU A 8 20.67 20.48 -8.48
CA LEU A 8 20.84 21.92 -8.71
C LEU A 8 19.97 22.51 -9.86
N PRO A 9 19.88 21.90 -11.06
CA PRO A 9 19.08 22.46 -12.15
C PRO A 9 17.58 22.42 -11.86
N PHE A 10 17.10 21.37 -11.17
CA PHE A 10 15.69 21.25 -10.79
C PHE A 10 15.33 22.18 -9.62
N ALA A 11 16.22 22.35 -8.64
CA ALA A 11 16.04 23.29 -7.55
C ALA A 11 15.93 24.75 -8.06
N LEU A 12 16.75 25.12 -9.05
CA LEU A 12 16.70 26.44 -9.70
C LEU A 12 15.42 26.62 -10.55
N ALA A 13 15.01 25.62 -11.32
CA ALA A 13 13.79 25.67 -12.13
C ALA A 13 12.52 25.75 -11.27
N LEU A 14 12.51 25.10 -10.11
CA LEU A 14 11.44 25.23 -9.13
C LEU A 14 11.42 26.63 -8.52
N PHE A 15 12.58 27.22 -8.22
CA PHE A 15 12.67 28.59 -7.68
C PHE A 15 12.11 29.65 -8.64
N THR A 16 12.33 29.50 -9.94
CA THR A 16 11.85 30.45 -10.95
C THR A 16 10.36 30.28 -11.28
N SER A 17 9.80 29.08 -11.11
CA SER A 17 8.37 28.81 -11.30
C SER A 17 7.53 29.11 -10.05
N CYS A 18 8.15 29.24 -8.88
CA CYS A 18 7.46 29.45 -7.59
C CYS A 18 6.94 30.88 -7.37
N ARG A 19 5.63 31.07 -7.53
CA ARG A 19 4.91 32.00 -6.65
C ARG A 19 4.81 31.34 -5.27
N GLN A 20 5.56 31.85 -4.29
CA GLN A 20 5.64 31.32 -2.91
C GLN A 20 4.30 31.11 -2.17
N ASN A 21 3.17 31.58 -2.72
CA ASN A 21 1.85 31.56 -2.07
C ASN A 21 0.91 30.40 -2.46
N THR A 22 1.25 29.53 -3.42
CA THR A 22 0.29 28.51 -3.90
C THR A 22 0.29 27.20 -3.10
N TYR A 23 1.37 26.86 -2.40
CA TYR A 23 1.53 25.54 -1.76
C TYR A 23 0.73 25.34 -0.45
N HIS A 24 0.20 26.41 0.14
CA HIS A 24 -0.49 26.34 1.44
C HIS A 24 -1.96 25.91 1.36
N ASN A 25 -2.55 25.86 0.15
CA ASN A 25 -3.98 25.59 -0.03
C ASN A 25 -4.31 24.17 -0.51
N TYR A 26 -3.31 23.35 -0.84
CA TYR A 26 -3.57 21.97 -1.30
C TYR A 26 -3.81 21.03 -0.13
N ARG A 27 -4.77 20.12 -0.31
CA ARG A 27 -4.97 18.97 0.58
C ARG A 27 -3.92 17.90 0.29
N SER A 28 -3.49 17.84 -0.97
CA SER A 28 -2.38 17.00 -1.40
C SER A 28 -1.08 17.39 -0.69
N ALA A 29 -0.32 16.40 -0.24
CA ALA A 29 0.95 16.62 0.44
C ALA A 29 1.88 15.41 0.33
N LEU A 30 3.15 15.67 0.57
CA LEU A 30 4.14 14.62 0.76
C LEU A 30 4.03 14.09 2.19
N TYR A 31 4.15 12.78 2.36
CA TYR A 31 4.18 12.12 3.66
C TYR A 31 5.49 11.35 3.81
N SER A 32 6.18 11.57 4.93
CA SER A 32 7.45 10.91 5.22
C SER A 32 7.43 10.28 6.59
N GLY A 33 7.95 9.07 6.71
CA GLY A 33 8.06 8.38 7.98
C GLY A 33 8.66 7.00 7.82
N ARG A 34 8.04 6.01 8.45
CA ARG A 34 8.56 4.64 8.49
C ARG A 34 7.44 3.63 8.45
N VAL A 35 7.82 2.42 8.09
CA VAL A 35 6.97 1.24 8.19
C VAL A 35 7.74 0.13 8.88
N TRP A 36 7.04 -0.53 9.80
CA TRP A 36 7.52 -1.65 10.60
C TRP A 36 6.77 -2.90 10.18
N HIS A 37 7.50 -3.97 9.97
CA HIS A 37 6.95 -5.30 9.75
C HIS A 37 7.43 -6.17 10.89
N THR A 38 6.49 -6.75 11.62
CA THR A 38 6.77 -7.65 12.74
C THR A 38 5.95 -8.91 12.57
N ARG A 39 6.65 -10.01 12.34
CA ARG A 39 6.13 -11.37 12.38
C ARG A 39 6.39 -11.95 13.76
N PHE A 40 5.34 -12.46 14.39
CA PHE A 40 5.39 -13.13 15.69
C PHE A 40 5.43 -14.66 15.53
N GLN A 41 4.82 -15.20 14.48
CA GLN A 41 4.70 -16.63 14.21
C GLN A 41 4.99 -16.98 12.73
N PRO A 42 5.48 -18.20 12.43
CA PRO A 42 5.97 -19.21 13.38
C PRO A 42 7.34 -18.86 13.98
N VAL A 43 8.09 -17.96 13.32
CA VAL A 43 9.40 -17.47 13.77
C VAL A 43 9.36 -15.96 13.89
N ALA A 44 9.82 -15.46 15.05
CA ALA A 44 9.93 -14.04 15.29
C ALA A 44 10.89 -13.38 14.30
N HIS A 45 10.40 -12.34 13.62
CA HIS A 45 11.19 -11.57 12.68
C HIS A 45 10.61 -10.17 12.53
N SER A 46 11.46 -9.15 12.69
CA SER A 46 11.04 -7.77 12.56
C SER A 46 12.07 -6.96 11.79
N PHE A 47 11.58 -6.03 10.98
CA PHE A 47 12.41 -5.07 10.26
C PHE A 47 11.67 -3.75 10.10
N THR A 48 12.40 -2.69 9.76
CA THR A 48 11.86 -1.33 9.62
C THR A 48 12.60 -0.59 8.53
N TYR A 49 11.86 0.08 7.66
CA TYR A 49 12.44 0.88 6.57
C TYR A 49 11.80 2.28 6.49
N PRO A 50 12.54 3.28 5.98
CA PRO A 50 11.97 4.60 5.70
C PRO A 50 10.90 4.50 4.63
N LEU A 51 9.87 5.33 4.74
CA LEU A 51 8.74 5.38 3.82
C LEU A 51 8.48 6.82 3.37
N PHE A 52 8.20 6.96 2.09
CA PHE A 52 7.75 8.20 1.48
C PHE A 52 6.56 7.90 0.57
N LEU A 53 5.47 8.62 0.78
CA LEU A 53 4.22 8.48 0.03
C LEU A 53 3.69 9.86 -0.32
N PHE A 54 2.89 9.93 -1.38
CA PHE A 54 2.04 11.09 -1.61
C PHE A 54 0.64 10.78 -1.09
N GLY A 55 0.08 11.69 -0.30
CA GLY A 55 -1.35 11.77 -0.07
C GLY A 55 -1.91 12.75 -1.08
N LEU A 56 -2.61 12.27 -2.10
CA LEU A 56 -3.15 13.06 -3.20
C LEU A 56 -4.65 13.21 -3.05
N ASP A 57 -5.16 14.44 -3.11
CA ASP A 57 -6.56 14.64 -3.46
C ASP A 57 -6.72 14.42 -4.96
N LEU A 58 -7.52 13.44 -5.36
CA LEU A 58 -7.72 13.11 -6.77
C LEU A 58 -8.33 14.27 -7.58
N GLU A 59 -8.98 15.24 -6.94
CA GLU A 59 -9.48 16.46 -7.60
C GLU A 59 -8.37 17.48 -7.87
N GLU A 60 -7.25 17.42 -7.15
CA GLU A 60 -6.12 18.37 -7.27
C GLU A 60 -5.01 17.85 -8.18
N VAL A 61 -5.02 16.56 -8.55
CA VAL A 61 -3.93 15.88 -9.26
C VAL A 61 -3.52 16.58 -10.56
N GLU A 62 -4.47 17.01 -11.38
CA GLU A 62 -4.15 17.62 -12.67
C GLU A 62 -3.36 18.93 -12.48
N GLU A 63 -3.89 19.84 -11.68
CA GLU A 63 -3.26 21.12 -11.35
C GLU A 63 -1.92 20.95 -10.63
N LEU A 64 -1.86 20.00 -9.69
CA LEU A 64 -0.67 19.72 -8.91
C LEU A 64 0.49 19.28 -9.81
N PHE A 65 0.27 18.36 -10.75
CA PHE A 65 1.36 17.84 -11.59
C PHE A 65 1.66 18.71 -12.80
N SER A 66 0.70 19.48 -13.33
CA SER A 66 0.91 20.37 -14.48
C SER A 66 1.55 21.71 -14.11
N HIS A 67 1.29 22.22 -12.90
CA HIS A 67 1.72 23.56 -12.49
C HIS A 67 2.62 23.55 -11.26
N VAL A 68 2.20 22.88 -10.19
CA VAL A 68 2.85 23.01 -8.87
C VAL A 68 4.14 22.19 -8.80
N LEU A 69 4.10 20.95 -9.29
CA LEU A 69 5.24 20.03 -9.30
C LEU A 69 6.03 20.10 -10.61
N TRP A 70 5.65 20.96 -11.55
CA TRP A 70 6.44 21.17 -12.75
C TRP A 70 7.76 21.89 -12.38
N PRO A 71 8.94 21.45 -12.89
CA PRO A 71 9.17 20.38 -13.87
C PRO A 71 9.51 19.00 -13.28
N LEU A 72 9.46 18.82 -11.95
CA LEU A 72 9.70 17.51 -11.32
C LEU A 72 8.71 16.43 -11.80
N SER A 73 7.52 16.83 -12.24
CA SER A 73 6.52 15.91 -12.79
C SER A 73 6.94 15.16 -14.06
N LEU A 74 8.01 15.60 -14.74
CA LEU A 74 8.64 14.86 -15.85
C LEU A 74 9.28 13.54 -15.42
N ILE A 75 9.83 13.52 -14.21
CA ILE A 75 10.58 12.36 -13.67
C ILE A 75 9.84 11.69 -12.51
N MET A 76 8.85 12.36 -11.91
CA MET A 76 7.98 11.83 -10.87
C MET A 76 6.52 12.09 -11.25
N ASN A 77 5.79 11.08 -11.71
CA ASN A 77 4.43 11.28 -12.20
C ASN A 77 3.42 10.31 -11.57
N PHE A 78 2.20 10.80 -11.37
CA PHE A 78 1.06 9.98 -11.00
C PHE A 78 0.45 9.31 -12.24
N ARG A 79 0.45 7.99 -12.28
CA ARG A 79 -0.08 7.22 -13.42
C ARG A 79 -1.39 6.57 -13.02
N GLN A 80 -2.53 7.14 -13.43
CA GLN A 80 -3.84 6.56 -13.13
C GLN A 80 -4.03 5.12 -13.64
N LYS A 81 -3.31 4.74 -14.70
CA LYS A 81 -3.29 3.37 -15.23
C LYS A 81 -2.57 2.36 -14.30
N ASP A 82 -1.83 2.86 -13.32
CA ASP A 82 -1.16 2.01 -12.35
C ASP A 82 -2.09 1.44 -11.27
N HIS A 83 -3.31 1.97 -11.19
CA HIS A 83 -4.31 1.68 -10.17
C HIS A 83 -5.53 0.95 -10.76
N LEU A 84 -6.10 0.05 -9.98
CA LEU A 84 -7.23 -0.82 -10.35
C LEU A 84 -6.94 -1.66 -11.60
N LYS A 85 -5.69 -2.13 -11.74
CA LYS A 85 -5.29 -3.09 -12.78
C LYS A 85 -6.10 -4.36 -12.52
N ASN A 86 -6.80 -4.88 -13.53
CA ASN A 86 -7.66 -6.08 -13.52
C ASN A 86 -9.17 -5.86 -13.40
N GLN A 87 -9.65 -4.61 -13.37
CA GLN A 87 -11.09 -4.31 -13.43
C GLN A 87 -11.93 -5.05 -12.36
N GLU A 88 -11.36 -5.44 -11.22
CA GLU A 88 -12.12 -6.04 -10.14
C GLU A 88 -13.27 -5.09 -9.76
N GLY A 89 -14.52 -5.52 -9.96
CA GLY A 89 -15.70 -4.68 -9.70
C GLY A 89 -15.83 -3.46 -10.60
N LEU A 90 -15.33 -3.52 -11.85
CA LEU A 90 -15.52 -2.46 -12.83
C LEU A 90 -15.90 -3.04 -14.19
N SER A 91 -17.07 -2.66 -14.72
CA SER A 91 -17.44 -2.97 -16.10
C SER A 91 -16.39 -2.45 -17.10
N ALA A 92 -16.20 -3.14 -18.23
CA ALA A 92 -15.29 -2.74 -19.32
C ALA A 92 -15.51 -1.29 -19.80
N THR A 93 -16.72 -0.75 -19.63
CA THR A 93 -17.10 0.64 -19.90
C THR A 93 -16.43 1.67 -18.96
N SER A 94 -15.85 1.23 -17.84
CA SER A 94 -15.20 2.08 -16.83
C SER A 94 -13.78 2.50 -17.20
N THR A 95 -13.20 1.95 -18.27
CA THR A 95 -11.83 2.26 -18.71
C THR A 95 -11.66 3.70 -19.24
N LYS A 96 -12.73 4.34 -19.70
CA LYS A 96 -12.73 5.76 -20.13
C LYS A 96 -12.94 6.75 -18.98
N LYS A 97 -13.24 6.27 -17.77
CA LYS A 97 -13.53 7.10 -16.60
C LYS A 97 -12.26 7.45 -15.83
N THR A 98 -12.29 8.59 -15.15
CA THR A 98 -11.21 9.02 -14.25
C THR A 98 -11.04 8.03 -13.10
N LEU A 99 -9.85 7.94 -12.49
CA LEU A 99 -9.64 7.06 -11.34
C LEU A 99 -10.65 7.33 -10.20
N SER A 100 -10.99 8.61 -9.97
CA SER A 100 -11.97 8.97 -8.94
C SER A 100 -13.34 8.30 -9.18
N GLU A 101 -13.84 8.37 -10.41
CA GLU A 101 -15.12 7.76 -10.80
C GLU A 101 -15.05 6.24 -10.70
N ARG A 102 -13.94 5.62 -11.11
CA ARG A 102 -13.75 4.18 -10.98
C ARG A 102 -13.82 3.73 -9.52
N ILE A 103 -13.16 4.42 -8.60
CA ILE A 103 -13.21 4.09 -7.17
C ILE A 103 -14.63 4.24 -6.61
N LEU A 104 -15.35 5.33 -6.95
CA LEU A 104 -16.72 5.52 -6.47
C LEU A 104 -17.67 4.44 -6.98
N ILE A 105 -17.53 4.03 -8.24
CA ILE A 105 -18.30 2.92 -8.82
C ILE A 105 -17.98 1.62 -8.09
N LEU A 106 -16.70 1.30 -7.90
CA LEU A 106 -16.26 0.10 -7.17
C LEU A 106 -16.88 0.04 -5.77
N VAL A 107 -16.82 1.15 -5.03
CA VAL A 107 -17.41 1.24 -3.68
C VAL A 107 -18.92 1.04 -3.73
N ALA A 108 -19.63 1.67 -4.67
CA ALA A 108 -21.07 1.51 -4.81
C ALA A 108 -21.46 0.06 -5.17
N GLU A 109 -20.71 -0.59 -6.06
CA GLU A 109 -20.95 -1.99 -6.45
C GLU A 109 -20.68 -2.95 -5.29
N ARG A 110 -19.52 -2.82 -4.63
CA ARG A 110 -19.12 -3.69 -3.50
C ARG A 110 -19.97 -3.48 -2.26
N THR A 111 -20.60 -2.32 -2.10
CA THR A 111 -21.56 -2.07 -1.01
C THR A 111 -23.01 -2.41 -1.39
N GLN A 112 -23.21 -3.16 -2.48
CA GLN A 112 -24.53 -3.54 -2.98
C GLN A 112 -25.47 -2.34 -3.16
N GLN A 113 -24.90 -1.21 -3.58
CA GLN A 113 -25.60 0.05 -3.81
C GLN A 113 -26.22 0.67 -2.55
N ARG A 114 -25.88 0.20 -1.34
CA ARG A 114 -26.33 0.78 -0.07
C ARG A 114 -25.55 2.05 0.30
N PHE A 115 -24.29 2.13 -0.13
CA PHE A 115 -23.49 3.35 -0.02
C PHE A 115 -23.10 3.82 -1.42
N ARG A 116 -23.57 5.02 -1.81
CA ARG A 116 -23.39 5.56 -3.17
C ARG A 116 -22.68 6.90 -3.13
N PRO A 117 -21.37 6.92 -2.87
CA PRO A 117 -20.62 8.16 -2.85
C PRO A 117 -20.52 8.73 -4.27
N THR A 118 -20.63 10.05 -4.39
CA THR A 118 -20.49 10.77 -5.67
C THR A 118 -19.39 11.83 -5.56
N ARG A 119 -18.94 12.40 -6.68
CA ARG A 119 -17.92 13.47 -6.66
C ARG A 119 -18.43 14.76 -6.02
N GLU A 120 -19.74 14.97 -5.98
CA GLU A 120 -20.36 16.14 -5.35
C GLU A 120 -20.40 16.00 -3.82
N THR A 121 -20.59 14.77 -3.34
CA THR A 121 -20.78 14.46 -1.91
C THR A 121 -19.49 14.07 -1.22
N HIS A 122 -18.58 13.39 -1.94
CA HIS A 122 -17.36 12.81 -1.39
C HIS A 122 -16.13 13.24 -2.19
N ARG A 123 -15.00 13.34 -1.48
CA ARG A 123 -13.66 13.49 -2.05
C ARG A 123 -12.84 12.24 -1.77
N ILE A 124 -11.77 12.05 -2.55
CA ILE A 124 -10.91 10.88 -2.43
C ILE A 124 -9.49 11.35 -2.16
N LEU A 125 -8.98 11.03 -0.97
CA LEU A 125 -7.57 11.20 -0.62
C LEU A 125 -6.85 9.85 -0.78
N LEU A 126 -5.90 9.79 -1.70
CA LEU A 126 -5.13 8.61 -2.05
C LEU A 126 -3.72 8.66 -1.45
N PHE A 127 -3.38 7.73 -0.56
CA PHE A 127 -2.00 7.47 -0.15
C PHE A 127 -1.38 6.43 -1.07
N THR A 128 -0.38 6.83 -1.85
CA THR A 128 0.26 5.96 -2.85
C THR A 128 1.72 6.33 -3.09
N HIS A 129 2.47 5.38 -3.65
CA HIS A 129 3.70 5.69 -4.36
C HIS A 129 3.41 6.25 -5.76
N LEU A 130 4.31 7.10 -6.25
CA LEU A 130 4.30 7.61 -7.61
C LEU A 130 5.23 6.79 -8.52
N ALA A 131 5.16 7.04 -9.83
CA ALA A 131 6.16 6.53 -10.75
C ALA A 131 7.37 7.48 -10.79
N TYR A 132 8.56 6.95 -10.54
CA TYR A 132 9.82 7.68 -10.57
C TYR A 132 10.69 7.13 -11.70
N TYR A 133 11.13 7.99 -12.62
CA TYR A 133 11.88 7.61 -13.82
C TYR A 133 11.21 6.47 -14.61
N GLY A 134 9.86 6.48 -14.66
CA GLY A 134 9.05 5.47 -15.34
C GLY A 134 8.83 4.17 -14.57
N TYR A 135 9.47 3.98 -13.42
CA TYR A 135 9.31 2.81 -12.56
C TYR A 135 8.40 3.10 -11.37
N CYS A 136 7.50 2.18 -11.03
CA CYS A 136 6.59 2.31 -9.89
C CYS A 136 6.57 1.00 -9.10
N PHE A 137 6.97 1.06 -7.83
CA PHE A 137 6.81 -0.03 -6.87
C PHE A 137 5.81 0.43 -5.81
N ASN A 138 4.61 -0.14 -5.85
CA ASN A 138 3.47 0.30 -5.05
C ASN A 138 2.75 -0.91 -4.42
N PRO A 139 3.26 -1.44 -3.29
CA PRO A 139 2.72 -2.66 -2.69
C PRO A 139 1.30 -2.47 -2.13
N VAL A 140 0.96 -1.27 -1.68
CA VAL A 140 -0.36 -0.95 -1.16
C VAL A 140 -0.70 0.53 -1.41
N SER A 141 -1.96 0.79 -1.68
CA SER A 141 -2.54 2.13 -1.77
C SER A 141 -3.82 2.22 -0.95
N PHE A 142 -4.03 3.35 -0.28
CA PHE A 142 -5.19 3.58 0.57
C PHE A 142 -5.99 4.77 0.06
N TYR A 143 -7.25 4.53 -0.30
CA TYR A 143 -8.19 5.57 -0.71
C TYR A 143 -9.13 5.89 0.45
N TYR A 144 -9.05 7.10 0.98
CA TYR A 144 -9.99 7.60 1.97
C TYR A 144 -11.13 8.30 1.24
N ILE A 145 -12.34 7.76 1.38
CA ILE A 145 -13.57 8.33 0.83
C ILE A 145 -14.15 9.25 1.90
N GLN A 146 -13.90 10.55 1.75
CA GLN A 146 -14.26 11.55 2.75
C GLN A 146 -15.52 12.32 2.34
N ASN A 147 -16.46 12.44 3.26
CA ASN A 147 -17.63 13.27 3.12
C ASN A 147 -17.23 14.75 3.07
N LYS A 148 -17.63 15.47 2.02
CA LYS A 148 -17.24 16.87 1.85
C LYS A 148 -17.89 17.80 2.88
N THR A 149 -19.07 17.44 3.39
CA THR A 149 -19.84 18.25 4.35
C THR A 149 -19.38 18.01 5.78
N SER A 150 -19.24 16.75 6.19
CA SER A 150 -18.84 16.41 7.56
C SER A 150 -17.33 16.36 7.78
N GLY A 151 -16.54 16.19 6.71
CA GLY A 151 -15.10 15.99 6.77
C GLY A 151 -14.68 14.61 7.29
N LYS A 152 -15.63 13.72 7.59
CA LYS A 152 -15.37 12.35 8.07
C LYS A 152 -15.02 11.41 6.93
N THR A 153 -14.29 10.35 7.26
CA THR A 153 -14.05 9.23 6.34
C THR A 153 -15.18 8.22 6.48
N ASP A 154 -16.00 8.11 5.44
CA ASP A 154 -17.17 7.22 5.43
C ASP A 154 -16.78 5.81 4.93
N ALA A 155 -15.72 5.68 4.12
CA ALA A 155 -15.17 4.39 3.69
C ALA A 155 -13.67 4.48 3.39
N VAL A 156 -12.98 3.33 3.44
CA VAL A 156 -11.58 3.21 2.98
C VAL A 156 -11.50 2.09 1.93
N VAL A 157 -10.72 2.28 0.87
CA VAL A 157 -10.36 1.20 -0.06
C VAL A 157 -8.88 0.89 0.08
N GLY A 158 -8.56 -0.37 0.35
CA GLY A 158 -7.21 -0.89 0.34
C GLY A 158 -6.91 -1.60 -0.97
N GLU A 159 -6.14 -0.96 -1.85
CA GLU A 159 -5.61 -1.58 -3.07
C GLU A 159 -4.28 -2.25 -2.72
N VAL A 160 -4.24 -3.58 -2.75
CA VAL A 160 -3.07 -4.37 -2.40
C VAL A 160 -2.55 -5.06 -3.65
N SER A 161 -1.27 -4.90 -3.95
CA SER A 161 -0.62 -5.62 -5.04
C SER A 161 0.28 -6.72 -4.49
N ASN A 162 0.35 -7.85 -5.19
CA ASN A 162 1.29 -8.91 -4.85
C ASN A 162 2.53 -8.84 -5.75
N THR A 163 3.70 -9.01 -5.14
CA THR A 163 4.97 -9.23 -5.84
C THR A 163 5.42 -10.64 -5.48
N PRO A 164 5.78 -11.51 -6.43
CA PRO A 164 6.10 -11.27 -7.85
C PRO A 164 4.96 -11.47 -8.87
N TRP A 165 3.72 -11.74 -8.45
CA TRP A 165 2.64 -12.14 -9.36
C TRP A 165 1.97 -10.98 -10.10
N ASN A 166 2.18 -9.74 -9.64
CA ASN A 166 1.65 -8.52 -10.26
C ASN A 166 0.12 -8.54 -10.43
N GLU A 167 -0.55 -9.26 -9.52
CA GLU A 167 -1.98 -9.21 -9.32
C GLU A 167 -2.29 -8.08 -8.32
N MET A 168 -3.55 -7.65 -8.34
CA MET A 168 -4.03 -6.56 -7.52
C MET A 168 -5.42 -6.90 -7.05
N HIS A 169 -5.68 -6.64 -5.78
CA HIS A 169 -6.96 -6.87 -5.14
C HIS A 169 -7.39 -5.64 -4.35
N CYS A 170 -8.67 -5.29 -4.45
CA CYS A 170 -9.24 -4.16 -3.73
C CYS A 170 -10.20 -4.60 -2.64
N TYR A 171 -9.85 -4.27 -1.39
CA TYR A 171 -10.73 -4.38 -0.24
C TYR A 171 -11.54 -3.10 -0.06
N VAL A 172 -12.87 -3.19 -0.10
CA VAL A 172 -13.75 -2.05 0.22
C VAL A 172 -14.15 -2.15 1.68
N LEU A 173 -13.56 -1.29 2.50
CA LEU A 173 -13.74 -1.26 3.94
C LEU A 173 -14.92 -0.34 4.30
N HIS A 174 -16.09 -0.97 4.39
CA HIS A 174 -17.36 -0.34 4.72
C HIS A 174 -18.30 -1.43 5.28
N GLU A 175 -19.16 -1.10 6.25
CA GLU A 175 -20.04 -2.07 6.92
C GLU A 175 -20.99 -2.82 5.96
N ALA A 176 -21.41 -2.13 4.88
CA ALA A 176 -22.26 -2.71 3.84
C ALA A 176 -21.49 -3.47 2.74
N SER A 177 -20.17 -3.60 2.85
CA SER A 177 -19.33 -4.26 1.85
C SER A 177 -19.60 -5.76 1.80
N VAL A 178 -19.50 -6.34 0.59
CA VAL A 178 -19.49 -7.79 0.37
C VAL A 178 -18.26 -8.50 0.95
N ASP A 179 -17.24 -7.75 1.39
CA ASP A 179 -16.01 -8.29 1.97
C ASP A 179 -16.18 -8.66 3.47
N ASP A 180 -17.41 -8.76 3.98
CA ASP A 180 -17.78 -9.11 5.37
C ASP A 180 -17.02 -8.29 6.44
N VAL A 181 -17.10 -6.96 6.29
CA VAL A 181 -16.32 -6.01 7.10
C VAL A 181 -17.09 -5.57 8.34
N ALA A 182 -16.51 -5.82 9.52
CA ALA A 182 -16.97 -5.23 10.77
C ALA A 182 -16.23 -3.91 11.04
N THR A 183 -16.96 -2.81 11.24
CA THR A 183 -16.40 -1.48 11.50
C THR A 183 -16.61 -1.07 12.95
N SER A 184 -15.58 -0.48 13.57
CA SER A 184 -15.71 0.19 14.87
C SER A 184 -14.91 1.49 14.89
N VAL A 185 -15.45 2.53 15.53
CA VAL A 185 -14.77 3.81 15.68
C VAL A 185 -14.33 3.95 17.13
N VAL A 186 -13.03 4.15 17.33
CA VAL A 186 -12.45 4.41 18.66
C VAL A 186 -12.19 5.90 18.76
N LEU A 187 -12.98 6.56 19.61
CA LEU A 187 -12.84 7.98 19.89
C LEU A 187 -11.76 8.17 20.97
N GLY A 188 -10.59 8.67 20.56
CA GLY A 188 -9.55 9.14 21.47
C GLY A 188 -9.73 10.62 21.80
N THR A 189 -9.08 11.08 22.88
CA THR A 189 -9.12 12.48 23.32
C THR A 189 -8.54 13.45 22.29
N ASN A 190 -7.56 13.01 21.49
CA ASN A 190 -6.91 13.83 20.44
C ASN A 190 -6.90 13.19 19.05
N THR A 191 -7.08 11.88 18.94
CA THR A 191 -7.07 11.15 17.67
C THR A 191 -8.16 10.08 17.65
N SER A 192 -9.08 10.19 16.72
CA SER A 192 -10.04 9.13 16.40
C SER A 192 -9.43 8.14 15.43
N GLN A 193 -9.78 6.87 15.60
CA GLN A 193 -9.35 5.77 14.74
C GLN A 193 -10.56 4.99 14.24
N ILE A 194 -10.46 4.47 13.02
CA ILE A 194 -11.47 3.58 12.44
C ILE A 194 -10.82 2.21 12.28
N ASN A 195 -11.43 1.20 12.89
CA ASN A 195 -10.98 -0.18 12.80
C ASN A 195 -11.90 -0.98 11.88
N TYR A 196 -11.31 -1.83 11.05
CA TYR A 196 -12.00 -2.74 10.15
C TYR A 196 -11.48 -4.17 10.35
N VAL A 197 -12.38 -5.09 10.66
CA VAL A 197 -12.06 -6.51 10.80
C VAL A 197 -12.74 -7.29 9.68
N PHE A 198 -11.97 -8.05 8.90
CA PHE A 198 -12.46 -8.75 7.70
C PHE A 198 -11.58 -9.95 7.34
N PRO A 199 -12.08 -10.96 6.62
CA PRO A 199 -11.29 -12.13 6.20
C PRO A 199 -10.20 -11.79 5.19
N LYS A 200 -9.03 -12.41 5.29
CA LYS A 200 -7.96 -12.31 4.27
C LYS A 200 -8.33 -13.14 3.04
N GLN A 201 -8.50 -12.48 1.91
CA GLN A 201 -8.88 -13.13 0.65
C GLN A 201 -7.79 -13.07 -0.45
N PHE A 202 -6.66 -12.39 -0.20
CA PHE A 202 -5.61 -12.19 -1.20
C PHE A 202 -4.24 -12.73 -0.72
N HIS A 203 -3.57 -13.47 -1.60
CA HIS A 203 -2.26 -14.08 -1.33
C HIS A 203 -1.13 -13.11 -1.66
N VAL A 204 -0.64 -12.42 -0.62
CA VAL A 204 0.34 -11.33 -0.73
C VAL A 204 1.79 -11.76 -0.45
N SER A 205 2.02 -12.94 0.11
CA SER A 205 3.35 -13.40 0.48
C SER A 205 3.45 -14.92 0.47
N PRO A 206 4.50 -15.50 -0.13
CA PRO A 206 4.75 -16.93 -0.12
C PRO A 206 5.13 -17.48 1.26
N PHE A 207 5.29 -16.64 2.28
CA PHE A 207 5.59 -17.08 3.64
C PHE A 207 4.40 -16.82 4.58
N MET A 208 3.20 -16.61 4.04
CA MET A 208 1.98 -16.39 4.83
C MET A 208 0.84 -17.22 4.29
N GLU A 209 0.19 -17.96 5.18
CA GLU A 209 -1.03 -18.70 4.89
C GLU A 209 -2.22 -17.78 4.56
N MET A 210 -3.31 -18.39 4.09
CA MET A 210 -4.56 -17.68 3.79
C MET A 210 -5.52 -17.61 4.99
N SER A 211 -5.37 -18.49 5.97
CA SER A 211 -6.29 -18.67 7.12
C SER A 211 -6.14 -17.59 8.20
N TYR A 212 -6.20 -16.32 7.82
CA TYR A 212 -6.10 -15.17 8.72
C TYR A 212 -7.31 -14.24 8.61
N LYS A 213 -7.59 -13.53 9.71
CA LYS A 213 -8.40 -12.31 9.71
C LYS A 213 -7.49 -11.10 9.72
N TYR A 214 -7.86 -10.10 8.94
CA TYR A 214 -7.29 -8.77 9.02
C TYR A 214 -8.00 -7.95 10.11
N ASP A 215 -7.21 -7.15 10.82
CA ASP A 215 -7.66 -6.10 11.72
C ASP A 215 -6.87 -4.85 11.37
N TRP A 216 -7.51 -3.96 10.60
CA TRP A 216 -6.91 -2.76 10.04
C TRP A 216 -7.39 -1.52 10.77
N THR A 217 -6.46 -0.77 11.33
CA THR A 217 -6.71 0.52 11.99
C THR A 217 -6.22 1.66 11.11
N PHE A 218 -7.10 2.63 10.86
CA PHE A 218 -6.80 3.84 10.13
C PHE A 218 -6.98 5.08 11.01
N ALA A 219 -6.15 6.09 10.79
CA ALA A 219 -6.38 7.42 11.36
C ALA A 219 -7.57 8.08 10.66
N GLU A 220 -8.54 8.61 11.43
CA GLU A 220 -9.69 9.31 10.84
C GLU A 220 -9.27 10.67 10.27
N LYS A 221 -8.36 11.38 10.95
CA LYS A 221 -7.81 12.67 10.51
C LYS A 221 -6.45 12.50 9.85
N LEU A 222 -6.23 13.25 8.77
CA LEU A 222 -5.06 13.18 7.90
C LEU A 222 -4.27 14.50 7.91
N ASP A 223 -4.15 15.15 9.07
CA ASP A 223 -3.66 16.52 9.19
C ASP A 223 -2.13 16.60 9.38
N THR A 224 -1.58 15.88 10.35
CA THR A 224 -0.18 15.98 10.77
C THR A 224 0.51 14.63 10.78
N THR A 225 0.00 13.67 11.53
CA THR A 225 0.55 12.32 11.60
C THR A 225 -0.51 11.30 11.25
N VAL A 226 -0.24 10.51 10.22
CA VAL A 226 -1.12 9.43 9.76
C VAL A 226 -0.50 8.11 10.19
N THR A 227 -1.26 7.36 10.98
CA THR A 227 -0.89 6.00 11.39
C THR A 227 -1.88 5.02 10.80
N ILE A 228 -1.37 3.99 10.13
CA ILE A 228 -2.15 2.86 9.63
C ILE A 228 -1.54 1.59 10.18
N ILE A 229 -2.35 0.70 10.74
CA ILE A 229 -1.90 -0.57 11.31
C ILE A 229 -2.70 -1.67 10.64
N ASN A 230 -2.01 -2.70 10.18
CA ASN A 230 -2.58 -3.95 9.68
C ASN A 230 -2.08 -5.07 10.57
N GLU A 231 -2.98 -5.65 11.36
CA GLU A 231 -2.75 -6.88 12.11
C GLU A 231 -3.38 -8.07 11.40
N MET A 232 -2.67 -9.20 11.43
CA MET A 232 -3.17 -10.49 10.97
C MET A 232 -3.28 -11.44 12.14
N ARG A 233 -4.49 -11.98 12.34
CA ARG A 233 -4.80 -12.92 13.44
C ARG A 233 -5.20 -14.28 12.90
N SER A 234 -4.62 -15.34 13.47
CA SER A 234 -4.85 -16.73 13.06
C SER A 234 -6.29 -17.16 13.36
N LEU A 235 -6.96 -17.74 12.37
CA LEU A 235 -8.28 -18.35 12.55
C LEU A 235 -8.21 -19.69 13.30
N THR A 236 -7.09 -20.40 13.19
CA THR A 236 -6.90 -21.73 13.74
C THR A 236 -6.31 -21.70 15.16
N ASP A 237 -5.50 -20.69 15.48
CA ASP A 237 -4.76 -20.60 16.74
C ASP A 237 -5.36 -19.57 17.70
N HIS A 238 -6.64 -19.72 18.06
CA HIS A 238 -7.30 -18.89 19.07
C HIS A 238 -7.16 -17.36 18.85
N ASN A 239 -7.19 -16.89 17.60
CA ASN A 239 -7.07 -15.45 17.27
C ASN A 239 -5.73 -14.81 17.69
N GLN A 240 -4.66 -15.60 17.79
CA GLN A 240 -3.31 -15.10 18.07
C GLN A 240 -2.82 -14.15 16.96
N LEU A 241 -2.11 -13.10 17.38
CA LEU A 241 -1.48 -12.13 16.48
C LEU A 241 -0.24 -12.75 15.83
N CYS A 242 -0.30 -12.99 14.52
CA CYS A 242 0.77 -13.64 13.77
C CYS A 242 1.69 -12.63 13.09
N PHE A 243 1.13 -11.52 12.64
CA PHE A 243 1.85 -10.49 11.91
C PHE A 243 1.24 -9.11 12.15
N ARG A 244 2.10 -8.09 12.16
CA ARG A 244 1.72 -6.69 12.24
C ARG A 244 2.57 -5.89 11.25
N ALA A 245 1.90 -5.15 10.36
CA ALA A 245 2.49 -4.06 9.61
C ALA A 245 1.98 -2.73 10.18
N LYS A 246 2.88 -1.87 10.63
CA LYS A 246 2.55 -0.52 11.08
C LYS A 246 3.20 0.47 10.14
N MET A 247 2.43 1.44 9.65
CA MET A 247 2.90 2.60 8.93
C MET A 247 2.62 3.84 9.77
N GLN A 248 3.62 4.71 9.92
CA GLN A 248 3.45 6.02 10.55
C GLN A 248 4.21 7.05 9.74
N VAL A 249 3.49 8.04 9.23
CA VAL A 249 4.02 9.08 8.36
C VAL A 249 3.54 10.45 8.80
N GLU A 250 4.37 11.45 8.58
CA GLU A 250 4.09 12.84 8.88
C GLU A 250 3.88 13.64 7.60
N ARG A 251 2.87 14.50 7.60
CA ARG A 251 2.61 15.45 6.52
C ARG A 251 3.76 16.44 6.44
N LYS A 252 4.36 16.54 5.26
CA LYS A 252 5.40 17.51 4.92
C LYS A 252 4.83 18.52 3.93
N SER A 253 5.26 19.77 4.07
CA SER A 253 4.91 20.81 3.11
C SER A 253 5.49 20.47 1.74
N LEU A 254 4.80 20.84 0.67
CA LEU A 254 5.27 20.71 -0.72
C LEU A 254 6.33 21.78 -1.03
N HIS A 255 7.32 21.97 -0.14
CA HIS A 255 8.38 22.92 -0.38
C HIS A 255 9.29 22.40 -1.51
N PRO A 256 9.53 23.18 -2.57
CA PRO A 256 10.17 22.67 -3.78
C PRO A 256 11.57 22.08 -3.57
N LEU A 257 12.39 22.69 -2.70
CA LEU A 257 13.72 22.15 -2.37
C LEU A 257 13.64 20.78 -1.70
N GLN A 258 12.69 20.59 -0.79
CA GLN A 258 12.51 19.31 -0.11
C GLN A 258 12.04 18.25 -1.11
N LEU A 259 11.09 18.62 -1.96
CA LEU A 259 10.58 17.76 -3.01
C LEU A 259 11.67 17.33 -3.99
N ALA A 260 12.54 18.23 -4.45
CA ALA A 260 13.65 17.90 -5.34
C ALA A 260 14.63 16.89 -4.68
N LEU A 261 14.92 17.06 -3.39
CA LEU A 261 15.75 16.13 -2.62
C LEU A 261 15.10 14.74 -2.53
N TYR A 262 13.79 14.68 -2.25
CA TYR A 262 13.07 13.40 -2.21
C TYR A 262 13.01 12.74 -3.58
N VAL A 263 12.66 13.46 -4.64
CA VAL A 263 12.55 12.91 -6.01
C VAL A 263 13.86 12.34 -6.53
N THR A 264 14.98 12.99 -6.21
CA THR A 264 16.32 12.53 -6.66
C THR A 264 16.85 11.34 -5.89
N THR A 265 16.45 11.16 -4.63
CA THR A 265 16.92 10.07 -3.78
C THR A 265 15.98 8.85 -3.78
N PHE A 266 14.69 9.05 -4.01
CA PHE A 266 13.67 8.00 -3.89
C PHE A 266 13.80 6.81 -4.85
N PRO A 267 14.20 6.96 -6.13
CA PRO A 267 14.38 5.80 -7.02
C PRO A 267 15.42 4.82 -6.49
N ILE A 268 16.48 5.35 -5.87
CA ILE A 268 17.51 4.54 -5.21
C ILE A 268 16.89 3.80 -4.02
N TYR A 269 16.05 4.47 -3.23
CA TYR A 269 15.33 3.82 -2.14
C TYR A 269 14.36 2.74 -2.64
N CYS A 270 13.64 2.92 -3.75
CA CYS A 270 12.80 1.86 -4.32
C CYS A 270 13.59 0.59 -4.62
N LEU A 271 14.76 0.73 -5.27
CA LEU A 271 15.64 -0.39 -5.59
C LEU A 271 16.20 -1.04 -4.32
N ILE A 272 16.68 -0.24 -3.37
CA ILE A 272 17.20 -0.73 -2.08
C ILE A 272 16.10 -1.48 -1.31
N ILE A 273 14.89 -0.93 -1.22
CA ILE A 273 13.76 -1.54 -0.50
C ILE A 273 13.41 -2.89 -1.13
N GLN A 274 13.39 -3.01 -2.46
CA GLN A 274 13.15 -4.29 -3.10
C GLN A 274 14.22 -5.31 -2.75
N LEU A 275 15.50 -4.96 -2.91
CA LEU A 275 16.60 -5.85 -2.53
C LEU A 275 16.49 -6.26 -1.06
N TRP A 276 16.11 -5.32 -0.19
CA TRP A 276 15.96 -5.58 1.23
C TRP A 276 14.79 -6.51 1.54
N ILE A 277 13.63 -6.33 0.90
CA ILE A 277 12.48 -7.24 1.04
C ILE A 277 12.85 -8.66 0.59
N HIS A 278 13.59 -8.80 -0.51
CA HIS A 278 14.09 -10.11 -0.97
C HIS A 278 15.13 -10.70 0.00
N TYR A 279 15.98 -9.87 0.60
CA TYR A 279 16.93 -10.28 1.64
C TYR A 279 16.21 -10.78 2.90
N GLU A 280 15.16 -10.09 3.37
CA GLU A 280 14.38 -10.55 4.51
C GLU A 280 13.58 -11.82 4.20
N ALA A 281 13.04 -11.94 2.97
CA ALA A 281 12.44 -13.19 2.49
C ALA A 281 13.45 -14.36 2.51
N PHE A 282 14.68 -14.13 2.05
CA PHE A 282 15.74 -15.12 2.11
C PHE A 282 16.14 -15.48 3.56
N ARG A 283 16.15 -14.50 4.47
CA ARG A 283 16.38 -14.78 5.90
C ARG A 283 15.27 -15.59 6.54
N LEU A 284 14.01 -15.36 6.17
CA LEU A 284 12.88 -16.19 6.61
C LEU A 284 13.01 -17.62 6.08
N PHE A 285 13.43 -17.76 4.83
CA PHE A 285 13.72 -19.04 4.24
C PHE A 285 14.84 -19.79 5.01
N LEU A 286 15.96 -19.12 5.31
CA LEU A 286 17.03 -19.71 6.14
C LEU A 286 16.59 -20.07 7.57
N LYS A 287 15.53 -19.44 8.07
CA LYS A 287 14.91 -19.75 9.37
C LYS A 287 13.90 -20.91 9.29
N GLY A 288 13.73 -21.53 8.12
CA GLY A 288 12.86 -22.69 7.93
C GLY A 288 11.37 -22.35 7.82
N VAL A 289 10.99 -21.11 7.50
CA VAL A 289 9.58 -20.77 7.28
C VAL A 289 9.10 -21.44 5.99
N THR A 290 8.04 -22.25 6.09
CA THR A 290 7.47 -23.00 4.97
C THR A 290 7.00 -22.08 3.86
N PHE A 291 7.35 -22.42 2.62
CA PHE A 291 6.87 -21.76 1.42
C PHE A 291 5.43 -22.22 1.11
N GLN A 292 4.54 -21.25 0.95
CA GLN A 292 3.14 -21.43 0.58
C GLN A 292 2.98 -21.07 -0.90
N PRO A 293 2.66 -22.04 -1.78
CA PRO A 293 2.49 -21.79 -3.20
C PRO A 293 1.24 -20.92 -3.48
N HIS A 294 1.26 -20.20 -4.61
CA HIS A 294 0.12 -19.37 -5.01
C HIS A 294 -1.12 -20.24 -5.26
N PRO A 295 -2.31 -19.90 -4.73
CA PRO A 295 -3.51 -20.73 -4.82
C PRO A 295 -3.90 -21.12 -6.26
N ASP A 296 -3.70 -20.21 -7.21
CA ASP A 296 -4.17 -20.38 -8.59
C ASP A 296 -3.10 -20.94 -9.55
N GLY A 297 -1.91 -21.29 -9.05
CA GLY A 297 -0.81 -21.79 -9.88
C GLY A 297 -0.31 -20.79 -10.93
N THR A 298 -0.72 -19.52 -10.85
CA THR A 298 -0.24 -18.42 -11.68
C THR A 298 1.23 -18.19 -11.33
N GLU A 299 2.15 -18.69 -12.15
CA GLU A 299 3.57 -18.41 -11.96
C GLU A 299 4.08 -17.42 -13.01
N THR A 300 4.43 -16.20 -12.57
CA THR A 300 5.19 -15.26 -13.39
C THR A 300 6.60 -15.82 -13.66
N TRP A 301 7.28 -15.34 -14.70
CA TRP A 301 8.65 -15.77 -14.99
C TRP A 301 9.60 -15.52 -13.79
N ALA A 302 9.36 -14.45 -13.03
CA ALA A 302 10.10 -14.12 -11.81
C ALA A 302 9.77 -15.09 -10.66
N SER A 303 8.49 -15.44 -10.45
CA SER A 303 8.12 -16.44 -9.45
C SER A 303 8.63 -17.83 -9.82
N ARG A 304 8.66 -18.18 -11.12
CA ARG A 304 9.29 -19.38 -11.66
C ARG A 304 10.80 -19.39 -11.47
N ALA A 305 11.47 -18.27 -11.72
CA ALA A 305 12.92 -18.16 -11.53
C ALA A 305 13.30 -18.32 -10.06
N ILE A 306 12.57 -17.68 -9.15
CA ILE A 306 12.75 -17.84 -7.71
C ILE A 306 12.39 -19.27 -7.29
N GLY A 307 11.24 -19.80 -7.69
CA GLY A 307 10.81 -21.16 -7.40
C GLY A 307 11.81 -22.21 -7.89
N ASN A 308 12.34 -22.06 -9.10
CA ASN A 308 13.35 -22.95 -9.67
C ASN A 308 14.71 -22.82 -9.00
N ALA A 309 15.14 -21.60 -8.63
CA ALA A 309 16.37 -21.39 -7.88
C ALA A 309 16.28 -22.00 -6.46
N MET A 310 15.08 -21.98 -5.88
CA MET A 310 14.82 -22.46 -4.52
C MET A 310 14.36 -23.93 -4.48
N ARG A 311 14.02 -24.56 -5.62
CA ARG A 311 13.56 -25.96 -5.72
C ARG A 311 14.47 -26.99 -5.05
N PRO A 312 15.81 -26.97 -5.22
CA PRO A 312 16.70 -27.91 -4.54
C PRO A 312 16.62 -27.79 -3.01
N LEU A 313 16.42 -26.56 -2.56
CA LEU A 313 16.31 -26.17 -1.17
C LEU A 313 14.92 -26.52 -0.58
N PHE A 314 13.85 -26.37 -1.37
CA PHE A 314 12.50 -26.85 -1.01
C PHE A 314 12.44 -28.38 -0.93
N ALA A 315 13.07 -29.10 -1.86
CA ALA A 315 13.17 -30.55 -1.81
C ALA A 315 13.93 -31.05 -0.57
N LEU A 316 14.97 -30.33 -0.14
CA LEU A 316 15.69 -30.59 1.10
C LEU A 316 14.83 -30.32 2.34
N GLN A 317 14.03 -29.26 2.34
CA GLN A 317 13.12 -28.94 3.44
C GLN A 317 11.96 -29.94 3.54
N GLU A 318 11.34 -30.33 2.42
CA GLU A 318 10.32 -31.39 2.38
C GLU A 318 10.88 -32.74 2.84
N TYR A 319 12.11 -33.07 2.42
CA TYR A 319 12.81 -34.27 2.90
C TYR A 319 13.07 -34.21 4.41
N TYR A 320 13.52 -33.05 4.93
CA TYR A 320 13.76 -32.86 6.36
C TYR A 320 12.46 -32.91 7.18
N ASP A 321 11.38 -32.27 6.72
CA ASP A 321 10.07 -32.29 7.39
C ASP A 321 9.45 -33.69 7.39
N ALA A 322 9.61 -34.45 6.29
CA ALA A 322 9.22 -35.85 6.22
C ALA A 322 10.04 -36.74 7.17
N PHE A 323 11.33 -36.43 7.37
CA PHE A 323 12.20 -37.15 8.29
C PHE A 323 11.98 -36.78 9.77
N SER A 324 11.59 -35.53 10.02
CA SER A 324 11.33 -34.98 11.36
C SER A 324 9.98 -35.41 11.92
N LYS A 325 9.00 -35.67 11.06
CA LYS A 325 7.74 -36.34 11.40
C LYS A 325 7.93 -37.86 11.48
N LYS A 326 8.72 -38.35 12.43
CA LYS A 326 8.62 -39.77 12.82
C LYS A 326 7.26 -40.01 13.49
N PRO A 327 6.55 -41.10 13.17
CA PRO A 327 5.31 -41.44 13.88
C PRO A 327 5.64 -41.65 15.36
N LYS A 328 4.88 -41.02 16.25
CA LYS A 328 4.83 -41.44 17.66
C LYS A 328 4.48 -42.93 17.63
N LYS A 329 5.43 -43.78 18.04
CA LYS A 329 5.13 -45.20 18.30
C LYS A 329 4.03 -45.22 19.35
N GLU A 330 2.92 -45.88 19.00
CA GLU A 330 1.83 -46.25 19.90
C GLU A 330 2.32 -47.05 21.10
#